data_AF-A0A7S2YXV7-F1
#
_entry.id   AF-A0A7S2YXV7-F1
#
_cell.length_a   1.000
_cell.length_b   1.000
_cell.length_c   1.000
_cell.angle_alpha   90.00
_cell.angle_beta   90.00
_cell.angle_gamma   90.00
#
_symmetry.space_group_name_H-M   'P 1'
#
loop_
_entity.id
_entity.type
_entity.pdbx_description
1 polymer ?
#
loop_
_entity_poly.entity_id
_entity_poly.type
_entity_poly.pdbx_seq_one_letter_code
_entity_poly.pdbx_strand_id
1 'polypeptide(L)'
;KSCNTGLHLVKRNLSLLGEGGGNIDVDVGNVAIHQRALVEQWRVRILLRRASARLASKVYEAALEDLAAVLEAEPRNMDAAELKRKVEEAIEMSKLRANAAAAADEGEAGFADALSPKENAYWRDVLEKARKPVT
;
A
#
# COMPACT_ATOMS: atom_id res chain seq x y z
N LYS A 1 -42.24 5.42 16.50
CA LYS A 1 -40.76 5.61 16.56
C LYS A 1 -40.24 5.58 15.12
N SER A 2 -39.49 6.63 14.73
CA SER A 2 -38.73 6.89 13.47
C SER A 2 -39.52 6.86 12.14
N CYS A 3 -39.80 7.99 11.48
CA CYS A 3 -38.90 8.89 10.69
C CYS A 3 -38.36 8.17 9.42
N ASN A 4 -38.88 8.41 8.20
CA ASN A 4 -38.75 9.62 7.35
C ASN A 4 -37.25 9.91 7.08
N THR A 5 -36.68 9.80 5.88
CA THR A 5 -36.86 10.67 4.71
C THR A 5 -35.96 10.15 3.57
N GLY A 6 -36.36 10.28 2.31
CA GLY A 6 -35.41 10.10 1.19
C GLY A 6 -36.02 9.98 -0.20
N LEU A 7 -37.22 9.41 -0.34
CA LEU A 7 -37.80 9.13 -1.66
C LEU A 7 -38.83 10.16 -2.17
N HIS A 8 -39.09 11.22 -1.39
CA HIS A 8 -40.05 12.28 -1.75
C HIS A 8 -39.40 13.56 -2.32
N LEU A 9 -38.07 13.59 -2.50
CA LEU A 9 -37.34 14.81 -2.89
C LEU A 9 -36.83 14.84 -4.34
N VAL A 10 -37.35 13.97 -5.22
CA VAL A 10 -37.05 14.06 -6.67
C VAL A 10 -38.28 14.41 -7.52
N LYS A 11 -39.51 14.28 -6.99
CA LYS A 11 -40.75 14.54 -7.75
C LYS A 11 -41.45 15.85 -7.42
N ARG A 12 -40.84 16.74 -6.65
CA ARG A 12 -41.47 18.01 -6.25
C ARG A 12 -40.62 19.25 -6.56
N ASN A 13 -40.17 19.35 -7.81
CA ASN A 13 -39.68 20.60 -8.40
C ASN A 13 -40.04 20.72 -9.89
N LEU A 14 -41.09 20.03 -10.35
CA LEU A 14 -41.50 20.01 -11.76
C LEU A 14 -42.96 20.45 -11.96
N SER A 15 -43.38 21.52 -11.29
CA SER A 15 -44.75 22.05 -11.47
C SER A 15 -44.89 23.57 -11.30
N LEU A 16 -43.81 24.35 -11.23
CA LEU A 16 -43.92 25.79 -10.91
C LEU A 16 -43.03 26.72 -11.74
N LEU A 17 -42.74 26.44 -13.00
CA LEU A 17 -42.27 27.49 -13.91
C LEU A 17 -42.93 27.34 -15.27
N GLY A 18 -43.39 28.49 -15.76
CA GLY A 18 -44.29 28.65 -16.87
C GLY A 18 -43.80 28.10 -18.20
N GLU A 19 -44.75 28.06 -19.12
CA GLU A 19 -44.56 27.98 -20.55
C GLU A 19 -43.40 28.86 -21.02
N GLY A 20 -42.25 28.22 -21.16
CA GLY A 20 -41.04 28.79 -21.72
C GLY A 20 -40.35 27.63 -22.40
N GLY A 21 -40.79 27.32 -23.62
CA GLY A 21 -40.12 26.38 -24.52
C GLY A 21 -38.77 26.93 -24.96
N GLY A 22 -37.83 27.08 -24.02
CA GLY A 22 -36.42 27.20 -24.30
C GLY A 22 -35.89 25.78 -24.45
N ASN A 23 -35.60 25.39 -25.68
CA ASN A 23 -34.78 24.23 -25.96
C ASN A 23 -33.42 24.50 -25.31
N ILE A 24 -33.22 24.01 -24.10
CA ILE A 24 -31.87 23.91 -23.53
C ILE A 24 -31.25 22.77 -24.31
N ASP A 25 -30.49 23.11 -25.36
CA ASP A 25 -29.53 22.20 -25.97
C ASP A 25 -28.52 21.85 -24.87
N VAL A 26 -28.88 20.90 -24.01
CA VAL A 26 -27.94 20.28 -23.10
C VAL A 26 -26.98 19.54 -24.01
N ASP A 27 -25.82 20.13 -24.24
CA ASP A 27 -24.76 19.54 -25.03
C ASP A 27 -24.32 18.24 -24.35
N VAL A 28 -24.96 17.13 -24.74
CA VAL A 28 -24.80 15.80 -24.14
C VAL A 28 -23.34 15.35 -24.22
N GLY A 29 -22.59 15.85 -25.22
CA GLY A 29 -21.16 15.63 -25.35
C GLY A 29 -20.37 16.20 -24.18
N ASN A 30 -20.76 17.36 -23.66
CA ASN A 30 -20.05 18.03 -22.57
C ASN A 30 -20.29 17.32 -21.23
N VAL A 31 -21.51 16.83 -20.97
CA VAL A 31 -21.83 16.06 -19.75
C VAL A 31 -21.04 14.75 -19.69
N ALA A 32 -20.90 14.05 -20.82
CA ALA A 32 -20.14 12.80 -20.89
C ALA A 32 -18.63 13.00 -20.65
N ILE A 33 -18.06 14.11 -21.12
CA ILE A 33 -16.64 14.45 -20.92
C ILE A 33 -16.36 14.73 -19.43
N HIS A 34 -17.23 15.49 -18.76
CA HIS A 34 -17.07 15.80 -17.33
C HIS A 34 -17.16 14.55 -16.44
N GLN A 35 -18.08 13.63 -16.75
CA GLN A 35 -18.17 12.36 -16.02
C GLN A 35 -16.91 11.50 -16.17
N ARG A 36 -16.32 11.45 -17.36
CA ARG A 36 -15.09 10.68 -17.62
C ARG A 36 -13.90 11.24 -16.84
N ALA A 37 -13.72 12.57 -16.81
CA ALA A 37 -12.64 13.21 -16.06
C ALA A 37 -12.75 12.94 -14.54
N LEU A 38 -13.97 12.95 -14.00
CA LEU A 38 -14.20 12.63 -12.59
C LEU A 38 -13.86 11.17 -12.28
N VAL A 39 -14.25 10.23 -13.16
CA VAL A 39 -13.93 8.80 -12.97
C VAL A 39 -12.42 8.58 -12.91
N GLU A 40 -11.64 9.23 -13.78
CA GLU A 40 -10.18 9.10 -13.76
C GLU A 40 -9.56 9.68 -12.48
N GLN A 41 -10.04 10.84 -11.99
CA GLN A 41 -9.58 11.39 -10.71
C GLN A 41 -9.87 10.45 -9.53
N TRP A 42 -11.06 9.84 -9.50
CA TRP A 42 -11.42 8.86 -8.47
C TRP A 42 -10.58 7.58 -8.59
N ARG A 43 -10.30 7.13 -9.81
CA ARG A 43 -9.46 5.96 -10.08
C ARG A 43 -8.06 6.14 -9.51
N VAL A 44 -7.42 7.27 -9.79
CA VAL A 44 -6.08 7.61 -9.25
C VAL A 44 -6.08 7.55 -7.72
N ARG A 45 -7.07 8.19 -7.08
CA ARG A 45 -7.19 8.20 -5.62
C ARG A 45 -7.38 6.81 -5.01
N ILE A 46 -8.21 5.98 -5.63
CA ILE A 46 -8.46 4.61 -5.17
C ILE A 46 -7.20 3.77 -5.29
N LEU A 47 -6.49 3.87 -6.42
CA LEU A 47 -5.24 3.14 -6.64
C LEU A 47 -4.16 3.56 -5.64
N LEU A 48 -3.98 4.86 -5.38
CA LEU A 48 -3.04 5.33 -4.36
C LEU A 48 -3.34 4.77 -2.97
N ARG A 49 -4.63 4.78 -2.58
CA ARG A 49 -5.05 4.25 -1.29
C ARG A 49 -4.85 2.72 -1.21
N ARG A 50 -5.10 2.01 -2.31
CA ARG A 50 -4.90 0.56 -2.42
C ARG A 50 -3.42 0.19 -2.34
N ALA A 51 -2.55 0.92 -3.06
CA ALA A 51 -1.11 0.74 -3.01
C ALA A 51 -0.55 0.97 -1.59
N SER A 52 -1.03 2.01 -0.90
CA SER A 52 -0.64 2.29 0.49
C SER A 52 -1.04 1.17 1.45
N ALA A 53 -2.26 0.63 1.31
CA ALA A 53 -2.69 -0.53 2.10
C ALA A 53 -1.83 -1.78 1.80
N ARG A 54 -1.49 -2.02 0.53
CA ARG A 54 -0.63 -3.15 0.11
C ARG A 54 0.80 -3.01 0.62
N LEU A 55 1.35 -1.79 0.66
CA LEU A 55 2.63 -1.50 1.30
C LEU A 55 2.60 -1.90 2.78
N ALA A 56 1.55 -1.52 3.51
CA ALA A 56 1.37 -1.92 4.90
C ALA A 56 1.20 -3.43 5.07
N SER A 57 0.54 -4.11 4.13
CA SER A 57 0.40 -5.56 4.08
C SER A 57 1.65 -6.31 3.58
N LYS A 58 2.75 -5.60 3.25
CA LYS A 58 3.99 -6.15 2.68
C LYS A 58 3.82 -6.87 1.33
N VAL A 59 2.72 -6.59 0.63
CA VAL A 59 2.46 -7.11 -0.73
C VAL A 59 3.02 -6.11 -1.72
N TYR A 60 4.35 -6.11 -1.88
CA TYR A 60 5.05 -5.04 -2.60
C TYR A 60 4.83 -5.09 -4.13
N GLU A 61 4.76 -6.27 -4.73
CA GLU A 61 4.56 -6.44 -6.19
C GLU A 61 3.24 -5.82 -6.66
N ALA A 62 2.14 -6.20 -6.01
CA ALA A 62 0.83 -5.64 -6.32
C ALA A 62 0.72 -4.14 -5.97
N ALA A 63 1.52 -3.63 -5.04
CA ALA A 63 1.59 -2.19 -4.78
C ALA A 63 2.26 -1.44 -5.93
N LEU A 64 3.31 -2.00 -6.54
CA LEU A 64 3.99 -1.41 -7.70
C LEU A 64 3.10 -1.39 -8.94
N GLU A 65 2.33 -2.45 -9.19
CA GLU A 65 1.37 -2.48 -10.31
C GLU A 65 0.34 -1.35 -10.21
N ASP A 66 -0.22 -1.13 -9.01
CA ASP A 66 -1.18 -0.05 -8.77
C ASP A 66 -0.55 1.33 -9.01
N LEU A 67 0.69 1.52 -8.56
CA LEU A 67 1.41 2.78 -8.70
C LEU A 67 1.86 3.03 -10.14
N ALA A 68 2.20 1.98 -10.89
CA ALA A 68 2.49 2.07 -12.31
C ALA A 68 1.24 2.58 -13.07
N ALA A 69 0.07 2.01 -12.79
CA ALA A 69 -1.18 2.47 -13.40
C ALA A 69 -1.54 3.93 -13.05
N VAL A 70 -1.18 4.40 -11.84
CA VAL A 70 -1.35 5.81 -11.47
C VAL A 70 -0.37 6.71 -12.22
N LEU A 71 0.90 6.33 -12.33
CA LEU A 71 1.93 7.12 -13.00
C LEU A 71 1.75 7.16 -14.53
N GLU A 72 1.11 6.15 -15.13
CA GLU A 72 0.70 6.21 -16.54
C GLU A 72 -0.40 7.24 -16.78
N ALA A 73 -1.38 7.31 -15.87
CA ALA A 73 -2.48 8.29 -15.96
C ALA A 73 -2.03 9.70 -15.57
N GLU A 74 -1.19 9.83 -14.55
CA GLU A 74 -0.66 11.09 -14.03
C GLU A 74 0.85 10.99 -13.80
N PRO A 75 1.67 11.21 -14.83
CA PRO A 75 3.14 11.13 -14.72
C PRO A 75 3.76 12.12 -13.75
N ARG A 76 3.02 13.21 -13.44
CA ARG A 76 3.47 14.29 -12.55
C ARG A 76 2.95 14.13 -11.12
N ASN A 77 2.34 12.98 -10.79
CA ASN A 77 1.81 12.72 -9.47
C ASN A 77 2.96 12.44 -8.48
N MET A 78 3.26 13.43 -7.63
CA MET A 78 4.34 13.33 -6.64
C MET A 78 4.07 12.27 -5.57
N ASP A 79 2.81 12.12 -5.15
CA ASP A 79 2.42 11.15 -4.13
C ASP A 79 2.69 9.72 -4.63
N ALA A 80 2.34 9.43 -5.88
CA ALA A 80 2.58 8.14 -6.51
C ALA A 80 4.08 7.82 -6.63
N ALA A 81 4.88 8.80 -7.02
CA ALA A 81 6.33 8.66 -7.13
C ALA A 81 7.00 8.42 -5.77
N GLU A 82 6.58 9.16 -4.73
CA GLU A 82 7.10 8.97 -3.38
C GLU A 82 6.71 7.60 -2.81
N LEU A 83 5.44 7.18 -3.01
CA LEU A 83 4.99 5.87 -2.56
C LEU A 83 5.76 4.74 -3.26
N LYS A 84 6.01 4.87 -4.57
CA LYS A 84 6.79 3.91 -5.34
C LYS A 84 8.19 3.74 -4.78
N ARG A 85 8.87 4.85 -4.49
CA ARG A 85 10.21 4.83 -3.86
C ARG A 85 10.19 4.09 -2.53
N LYS A 86 9.18 4.35 -1.67
CA LYS A 86 9.04 3.64 -0.37
C LYS A 86 8.82 2.13 -0.55
N VAL A 87 8.06 1.72 -1.57
CA VAL A 87 7.87 0.30 -1.88
C VAL A 87 9.18 -0.34 -2.33
N GLU A 88 9.93 0.31 -3.22
CA GLU A 88 11.23 -0.17 -3.70
C GLU A 88 12.26 -0.30 -2.56
N GLU A 89 12.36 0.70 -1.69
CA GLU A 89 13.19 0.66 -0.49
C GLU A 89 12.79 -0.51 0.44
N ALA A 90 11.49 -0.75 0.63
CA ALA A 90 11.00 -1.85 1.44
C ALA A 90 11.33 -3.24 0.85
N ILE A 91 11.25 -3.38 -0.48
CA ILE A 91 11.66 -4.61 -1.19
C ILE A 91 13.15 -4.85 -0.95
N GLU A 92 13.99 -3.83 -1.12
CA GLU A 92 15.43 -3.95 -0.96
C GLU A 92 15.79 -4.35 0.48
N MET A 93 15.19 -3.68 1.46
CA MET A 93 15.36 -4.04 2.87
C MET A 93 14.88 -5.46 3.19
N SER A 94 13.81 -5.93 2.54
CA SER A 94 13.33 -7.30 2.67
C SER A 94 14.35 -8.30 2.13
N LYS A 95 14.98 -8.02 0.98
CA LYS A 95 16.03 -8.86 0.39
C LYS A 95 17.28 -8.90 1.26
N LEU A 96 17.75 -7.75 1.74
CA LEU A 96 18.90 -7.67 2.63
C LEU A 96 18.67 -8.46 3.93
N ARG A 97 17.46 -8.38 4.50
CA ARG A 97 17.09 -9.20 5.67
C ARG A 97 17.06 -10.68 5.38
N ALA A 98 16.53 -11.08 4.22
CA ALA A 98 16.53 -12.49 3.81
C ALA A 98 17.96 -13.03 3.64
N ASN A 99 18.83 -12.25 3.02
CA ASN A 99 20.25 -12.61 2.85
C ASN A 99 21.00 -12.67 4.19
N ALA A 100 20.73 -11.73 5.11
CA ALA A 100 21.31 -11.75 6.44
C ALA A 100 20.84 -12.95 7.29
N ALA A 101 19.56 -13.33 7.15
CA ALA A 101 19.04 -14.53 7.80
C ALA A 101 19.68 -15.81 7.23
N ALA A 102 19.85 -15.89 5.91
CA ALA A 102 20.56 -17.00 5.27
C ALA A 102 22.03 -17.10 5.75
N ALA A 103 22.72 -15.96 5.88
CA ALA A 103 24.09 -15.92 6.39
C ALA A 103 24.22 -16.29 7.88
N ALA A 104 23.17 -16.06 8.69
CA ALA A 104 23.18 -16.42 10.11
C ALA A 104 23.08 -17.93 10.33
N ASP A 105 22.34 -18.66 9.48
CA ASP A 105 22.27 -20.13 9.51
C ASP A 105 23.60 -20.79 9.09
N GLU A 106 24.36 -20.16 8.19
CA GLU A 106 25.69 -20.66 7.79
C GLU A 106 26.80 -20.33 8.83
N GLY A 107 26.58 -19.33 9.69
CA GLY A 107 27.57 -18.81 10.62
C GLY A 107 27.81 -19.66 11.89
N GLU A 108 26.83 -20.43 12.37
CA GLU A 108 27.01 -21.26 13.57
C GLU A 108 27.83 -22.53 13.31
N ALA A 109 27.76 -23.10 12.11
CA ALA A 109 28.52 -24.30 11.77
C ALA A 109 30.02 -24.00 11.58
N GLY A 110 30.38 -22.80 11.10
CA GLY A 110 31.77 -22.43 10.82
C GLY A 110 32.60 -22.06 12.05
N PHE A 111 32.00 -21.45 13.08
CA PHE A 111 32.76 -21.02 14.27
C PHE A 111 33.10 -22.18 15.21
N ALA A 112 32.23 -23.20 15.30
CA ALA A 112 32.47 -24.38 16.12
C ALA A 112 33.56 -25.31 15.58
N ASP A 113 33.77 -25.32 14.25
CA ASP A 113 34.78 -26.15 13.57
C ASP A 113 36.16 -25.46 13.49
N ALA A 114 36.19 -24.14 13.70
CA ALA A 114 37.43 -23.34 13.71
C ALA A 114 38.12 -23.26 15.09
N LEU A 115 37.45 -23.68 16.17
CA LEU A 115 38.01 -23.68 17.53
C LEU A 115 38.59 -25.06 17.86
N SER A 116 39.84 -25.11 18.35
CA SER A 116 40.41 -26.38 18.79
C SER A 116 39.54 -27.01 19.89
N PRO A 117 39.55 -28.36 20.06
CA PRO A 117 38.71 -29.04 21.04
C PRO A 117 38.81 -28.48 22.47
N LYS A 118 39.98 -27.89 22.82
CA LYS A 118 40.21 -27.26 24.13
C LYS A 118 39.52 -25.90 24.29
N GLU A 119 39.50 -25.08 23.24
CA GLU A 119 38.88 -23.75 23.29
C GLU A 119 37.35 -23.86 23.24
N ASN A 120 36.84 -24.84 22.50
CA ASN A 120 35.41 -25.14 22.45
C ASN A 120 34.87 -25.65 23.82
N ALA A 121 35.71 -26.36 24.60
CA ALA A 121 35.39 -26.75 25.98
C ALA A 121 35.34 -25.55 26.95
N TYR A 122 36.25 -24.58 26.78
CA TYR A 122 36.29 -23.36 27.60
C TYR A 122 35.01 -22.52 27.42
N TRP A 123 34.62 -22.25 26.17
CA TRP A 123 33.43 -21.44 25.89
C TRP A 123 32.13 -22.12 26.32
N ARG A 124 32.05 -23.46 26.28
CA ARG A 124 30.89 -24.19 26.81
C ARG A 124 30.71 -24.04 28.32
N ASP A 125 31.79 -24.13 29.12
CA ASP A 125 31.72 -23.95 30.58
C ASP A 125 31.30 -22.52 30.97
N VAL A 126 31.81 -21.52 30.25
CA VAL A 126 31.45 -20.10 30.45
C VAL A 126 29.96 -19.87 30.17
N LEU A 127 29.45 -20.40 29.06
CA LEU A 127 28.03 -20.29 28.70
C LEU A 127 27.12 -21.07 29.65
N GLU A 128 27.55 -22.23 30.14
CA GLU A 128 26.77 -23.02 31.11
C GLU A 128 26.67 -22.31 32.47
N LYS A 129 27.76 -21.68 32.94
CA LYS A 129 27.75 -20.85 34.16
C LYS A 129 26.87 -19.61 34.01
N ALA A 130 26.87 -18.98 32.83
CA ALA A 130 26.01 -17.84 32.55
C ALA A 130 24.52 -18.21 32.48
N ARG A 131 24.20 -19.48 32.12
CA ARG A 131 22.81 -19.97 32.00
C ARG A 131 22.18 -20.36 33.33
N LYS A 132 22.97 -20.62 34.39
CA LYS A 132 22.41 -20.94 35.71
C LYS A 132 22.00 -19.63 36.39
N PRO A 133 20.70 -19.41 36.67
CA PRO A 133 20.29 -18.22 37.40
C PRO A 133 20.93 -18.27 38.79
N VAL A 134 21.53 -17.15 39.19
CA VAL A 134 21.98 -16.95 40.58
C VAL A 134 20.71 -16.96 41.44
N THR A 135 20.49 -18.07 42.15
CA THR A 135 19.40 -18.25 43.12
C THR A 135 19.59 -17.34 44.32
#